data_AF-A0A954HLS4-F1
#
_entry.id   AF-A0A954HLS4-F1
#
_cell.length_a   1.000
_cell.length_b   1.000
_cell.length_c   1.000
_cell.angle_alpha   90.00
_cell.angle_beta   90.00
_cell.angle_gamma   90.00
#
_symmetry.space_group_name_H-M   'P 1'
#
loop_
_entity.id
_entity.type
_entity.pdbx_description
1 polymer ?
#
loop_
_entity_poly.entity_id
_entity_poly.type
_entity_poly.pdbx_seq_one_letter_code
_entity_poly.pdbx_strand_id
1 'polypeptide(L)'
;KAQPDDDIPVHRPNRMARMMFRQQAAQSARHDTEQLARGGLSARVGLLSAALRFTLGIGQVPEMAQSASVVKVFDSAGGIAADGDRQDAETGGITEWRTVRFADAESPFDGRQREFDELWQRYFLVKIQGIHFCGPAHYDTPLLDGFRCLSLVYPMVMWLARVRAVRYGRDRLELSDVQASLATVDHNFGYSPALGTRSALNRVALLSRMQQLMRLVGWYSR
;
A
#
# COMPACT_ATOMS: atom_id res chain seq x y z
N LYS A 1 -16.08 21.89 8.66
CA LYS A 1 -15.51 22.63 7.51
C LYS A 1 -15.22 21.59 6.44
N ALA A 2 -15.68 21.78 5.21
CA ALA A 2 -15.33 20.90 4.10
C ALA A 2 -13.81 20.71 4.07
N GLN A 3 -13.36 19.47 3.91
CA GLN A 3 -11.94 19.18 3.80
C GLN A 3 -11.48 19.84 2.49
N PRO A 4 -10.35 20.58 2.45
CA PRO A 4 -9.88 21.26 1.23
C PRO A 4 -9.66 20.32 0.03
N ASP A 5 -9.75 19.00 0.25
CA ASP A 5 -9.61 17.94 -0.75
C ASP A 5 -10.93 17.49 -1.39
N ASP A 6 -12.09 18.05 -0.99
CA ASP A 6 -13.40 17.76 -1.60
C ASP A 6 -13.45 18.12 -3.10
N ASP A 7 -12.56 19.00 -3.54
CA ASP A 7 -12.43 19.45 -4.94
C ASP A 7 -11.46 18.59 -5.79
N ILE A 8 -10.77 17.59 -5.22
CA ILE A 8 -9.88 16.73 -6.02
C ILE A 8 -10.73 15.90 -6.99
N PRO A 9 -10.52 16.00 -8.32
CA PRO A 9 -11.34 15.29 -9.28
C PRO A 9 -11.26 13.78 -9.05
N VAL A 10 -12.38 13.20 -8.60
CA VAL A 10 -12.51 11.78 -8.28
C VAL A 10 -12.70 10.96 -9.56
N HIS A 11 -11.72 11.03 -10.46
CA HIS A 11 -11.74 10.24 -11.68
C HIS A 11 -11.06 8.89 -11.45
N ARG A 12 -11.76 7.82 -11.83
CA ARG A 12 -11.17 6.48 -11.83
C ARG A 12 -9.91 6.47 -12.72
N PRO A 13 -8.77 5.98 -12.23
CA PRO A 13 -7.58 5.79 -13.04
C PRO A 13 -7.87 4.83 -14.19
N ASN A 14 -7.22 5.06 -15.34
CA ASN A 14 -7.40 4.18 -16.50
C ASN A 14 -6.80 2.77 -16.26
N ARG A 15 -7.10 1.82 -17.14
CA ARG A 15 -6.66 0.41 -16.99
C ARG A 15 -5.13 0.27 -16.93
N MET A 16 -4.41 1.02 -17.77
CA MET A 16 -2.95 1.00 -17.82
C MET A 16 -2.35 1.55 -16.51
N ALA A 17 -2.93 2.62 -15.97
CA ALA A 17 -2.50 3.21 -14.71
C ALA A 17 -2.68 2.24 -13.55
N ARG A 18 -3.83 1.58 -13.45
CA ARG A 18 -4.09 0.54 -12.44
C ARG A 18 -3.10 -0.62 -12.55
N MET A 19 -2.75 -1.02 -13.77
CA MET A 19 -1.77 -2.07 -14.01
C MET A 19 -0.38 -1.69 -13.46
N MET A 20 0.12 -0.50 -13.84
CA MET A 20 1.42 0.01 -13.37
C MET A 20 1.43 0.25 -11.86
N PHE A 21 0.33 0.77 -11.32
CA PHE A 21 0.12 0.97 -9.90
C PHE A 21 0.21 -0.35 -9.13
N ARG A 22 -0.51 -1.39 -9.57
CA ARG A 22 -0.46 -2.71 -8.92
C ARG A 22 0.94 -3.30 -8.99
N GLN A 23 1.61 -3.20 -10.13
CA GLN A 23 2.99 -3.67 -10.23
C GLN A 23 3.90 -2.95 -9.23
N GLN A 24 3.71 -1.64 -9.03
CA GLN A 24 4.46 -0.87 -8.03
C GLN A 24 4.09 -1.29 -6.59
N ALA A 25 2.81 -1.40 -6.27
CA ALA A 25 2.32 -1.80 -4.96
C ALA A 25 2.77 -3.23 -4.59
N ALA A 26 2.81 -4.15 -5.55
CA ALA A 26 3.37 -5.48 -5.35
C ALA A 26 4.86 -5.42 -4.99
N GLN A 27 5.63 -4.56 -5.65
CA GLN A 27 7.05 -4.40 -5.35
C GLN A 27 7.27 -3.77 -3.98
N SER A 28 6.42 -2.82 -3.55
CA SER A 28 6.52 -2.22 -2.21
C SER A 28 6.01 -3.12 -1.09
N ALA A 29 5.17 -4.11 -1.39
CA ALA A 29 4.67 -5.08 -0.41
C ALA A 29 5.52 -6.36 -0.34
N ARG A 30 6.52 -6.51 -1.21
CA ARG A 30 7.40 -7.67 -1.20
C ARG A 30 8.44 -7.53 -0.09
N HIS A 31 8.40 -8.45 0.88
CA HIS A 31 9.55 -8.80 1.68
C HIS A 31 10.33 -9.92 0.97
N ASP A 32 11.66 -9.81 1.01
CA ASP A 32 12.61 -10.61 0.24
C ASP A 32 12.25 -12.09 0.17
N THR A 33 11.84 -12.50 -1.03
CA THR A 33 11.48 -13.88 -1.34
C THR A 33 12.66 -14.60 -2.00
N GLU A 34 13.83 -14.57 -1.36
CA GLU A 34 14.95 -15.42 -1.77
C GLU A 34 14.61 -16.92 -1.66
N GLN A 35 13.66 -17.28 -0.79
CA GLN A 35 13.18 -18.66 -0.63
C GLN A 35 12.39 -19.19 -1.85
N LEU A 36 11.73 -18.36 -2.66
CA LEU A 36 10.94 -18.82 -3.82
C LEU A 36 11.76 -19.04 -5.10
N ALA A 37 12.99 -18.52 -5.17
CA ALA A 37 13.84 -18.61 -6.35
C ALA A 37 14.42 -20.04 -6.58
N ARG A 38 14.31 -20.93 -5.59
CA ARG A 38 14.84 -22.31 -5.62
C ARG A 38 13.90 -23.32 -6.29
N GLY A 39 12.72 -22.92 -6.75
CA GLY A 39 11.79 -23.79 -7.47
C GLY A 39 12.20 -24.05 -8.94
N GLY A 40 11.86 -25.24 -9.44
CA GLY A 40 12.05 -25.62 -10.85
C GLY A 40 11.21 -24.79 -11.85
N LEU A 41 11.31 -25.10 -13.14
CA LEU A 41 10.64 -24.36 -14.23
C LEU A 41 9.12 -24.22 -14.04
N SER A 42 8.44 -25.25 -13.52
CA SER A 42 6.99 -25.20 -13.23
C SER A 42 6.63 -24.17 -12.16
N ALA A 43 7.42 -24.07 -11.09
CA ALA A 43 7.23 -23.06 -10.04
C ALA A 43 7.43 -21.64 -10.58
N ARG A 44 8.41 -21.44 -11.47
CA ARG A 44 8.65 -20.14 -12.13
C ARG A 44 7.50 -19.72 -13.03
N VAL A 45 6.91 -20.66 -13.79
CA VAL A 45 5.71 -20.40 -14.60
C VAL A 45 4.51 -20.05 -13.71
N GLY A 46 4.35 -20.76 -12.58
CA GLY A 46 3.33 -20.44 -11.59
C GLY A 46 3.47 -19.02 -11.01
N LEU A 47 4.70 -18.62 -10.65
CA LEU A 47 5.01 -17.27 -10.16
C LEU A 47 4.73 -16.19 -11.22
N LEU A 48 5.11 -16.44 -12.48
CA LEU A 48 4.83 -15.52 -13.57
C LEU A 48 3.32 -15.35 -13.79
N SER A 49 2.56 -16.45 -13.76
CA SER A 49 1.11 -16.42 -13.87
C SER A 49 0.45 -15.65 -12.72
N ALA A 50 0.91 -15.88 -11.49
CA ALA A 50 0.46 -15.12 -10.32
C ALA A 50 0.77 -13.62 -10.44
N ALA A 51 1.98 -13.26 -10.90
CA ALA A 51 2.37 -11.88 -11.15
C ALA A 51 1.51 -11.22 -12.24
N LEU A 52 1.18 -11.93 -13.32
CA LEU A 52 0.29 -11.44 -14.37
C LEU A 52 -1.14 -11.23 -13.86
N ARG A 53 -1.69 -12.19 -13.11
CA ARG A 53 -3.02 -12.06 -12.49
C ARG A 53 -3.09 -10.86 -11.53
N PHE A 54 -2.04 -10.67 -10.72
CA PHE A 54 -1.93 -9.52 -9.83
C PHE A 54 -1.95 -8.21 -10.61
N THR A 55 -1.11 -8.13 -11.65
CA THR A 55 -0.94 -6.93 -12.48
C THR A 55 -2.23 -6.57 -13.22
N LEU A 56 -2.93 -7.57 -13.75
CA LEU A 56 -4.24 -7.41 -14.37
C LEU A 56 -5.37 -7.13 -13.36
N GLY A 57 -5.17 -7.46 -12.08
CA GLY A 57 -6.16 -7.35 -11.01
C GLY A 57 -7.28 -8.37 -11.15
N ILE A 58 -6.94 -9.59 -11.59
CA ILE A 58 -7.88 -10.67 -11.82
C ILE A 58 -7.78 -11.67 -10.68
N GLY A 59 -8.92 -11.98 -10.06
CA GLY A 59 -9.03 -12.99 -9.02
C GLY A 59 -8.68 -12.47 -7.63
N GLN A 60 -7.88 -13.24 -6.92
CA GLN A 60 -7.56 -13.03 -5.50
C GLN A 60 -6.24 -12.26 -5.36
N VAL A 61 -6.18 -11.38 -4.36
CA VAL A 61 -4.94 -10.73 -3.93
C VAL A 61 -4.12 -11.80 -3.20
N PRO A 62 -2.91 -12.14 -3.69
CA PRO A 62 -2.03 -13.08 -3.02
C PRO A 62 -1.75 -12.62 -1.60
N GLU A 63 -1.44 -13.57 -0.74
CA GLU A 63 -0.97 -13.24 0.60
C GLU A 63 0.33 -12.44 0.53
N MET A 64 0.26 -11.21 1.03
CA MET A 64 1.42 -10.35 1.10
C MET A 64 2.17 -10.67 2.37
N ALA A 65 3.47 -10.92 2.24
CA ALA A 65 4.35 -11.07 3.38
C ALA A 65 4.27 -9.80 4.22
N GLN A 66 3.86 -9.93 5.47
CA GLN A 66 3.90 -8.83 6.42
C GLN A 66 5.21 -8.92 7.19
N SER A 67 5.84 -7.77 7.47
CA SER A 67 6.96 -7.73 8.40
C SER A 67 6.50 -8.26 9.76
N ALA A 68 7.27 -9.15 10.38
CA ALA A 68 6.95 -9.71 11.69
C ALA A 68 6.78 -8.61 12.76
N SER A 69 7.48 -7.48 12.60
CA SER A 69 7.31 -6.30 13.46
C SER A 69 5.96 -5.61 13.25
N VAL A 70 5.47 -5.56 12.01
CA VAL A 70 4.15 -4.98 11.70
C VAL A 70 3.04 -5.85 12.28
N VAL A 71 3.11 -7.17 12.10
CA VAL A 71 2.16 -8.12 12.71
C VAL A 71 2.19 -8.00 14.23
N LYS A 72 3.37 -7.96 14.85
CA LYS A 72 3.47 -7.85 16.32
C LYS A 72 2.94 -6.52 16.87
N VAL A 73 3.11 -5.42 16.16
CA VAL A 73 2.68 -4.11 16.67
C VAL A 73 1.20 -3.85 16.37
N PHE A 74 0.69 -4.32 15.24
CA PHE A 74 -0.64 -3.95 14.74
C PHE A 74 -1.65 -5.11 14.70
N ASP A 75 -1.22 -6.38 14.77
CA ASP A 75 -2.11 -7.56 14.77
C ASP A 75 -2.21 -8.24 16.16
N SER A 76 -1.29 -7.98 17.10
CA SER A 76 -1.30 -8.59 18.45
C SER A 76 -2.48 -8.15 19.33
N ALA A 77 -3.27 -7.20 18.87
CA ALA A 77 -4.50 -6.78 19.49
C ALA A 77 -5.46 -6.36 18.39
N GLY A 78 -6.74 -6.75 18.47
CA GLY A 78 -7.80 -5.92 17.90
C GLY A 78 -7.85 -4.58 18.64
N GLY A 79 -6.81 -3.76 18.53
CA GLY A 79 -6.46 -2.80 19.58
C GLY A 79 -5.83 -1.52 19.08
N ILE A 80 -6.66 -0.49 19.02
CA ILE A 80 -6.59 0.58 20.01
C ILE A 80 -7.99 0.66 20.67
N ALA A 81 -8.27 -0.26 21.60
CA ALA A 81 -9.31 -0.03 22.59
C ALA A 81 -8.60 0.57 23.81
N ALA A 82 -8.91 1.84 24.06
CA ALA A 82 -8.46 2.58 25.22
C ALA A 82 -8.96 1.90 26.52
N ASP A 83 -8.07 1.91 27.51
CA ASP A 83 -8.32 2.10 28.94
C ASP A 83 -9.54 1.43 29.59
N GLY A 84 -9.25 0.51 30.52
CA GLY A 84 -10.12 0.21 31.66
C GLY A 84 -11.35 -0.65 31.44
N ASP A 85 -11.19 -1.95 31.16
CA ASP A 85 -11.80 -3.03 31.95
C ASP A 85 -11.39 -4.36 31.33
N ARG A 86 -10.67 -5.19 32.10
CA ARG A 86 -10.16 -6.48 31.61
C ARG A 86 -10.47 -7.57 32.62
N GLN A 87 -11.73 -7.94 32.67
CA GLN A 87 -12.17 -9.28 33.02
C GLN A 87 -13.27 -9.67 32.03
N ASP A 88 -13.21 -10.91 31.56
CA ASP A 88 -14.17 -11.54 30.65
C ASP A 88 -13.87 -11.39 29.15
N ALA A 89 -12.76 -11.97 28.70
CA ALA A 89 -12.63 -12.43 27.32
C ALA A 89 -11.73 -13.68 27.25
N GLU A 90 -12.27 -14.78 27.79
CA GLU A 90 -11.84 -16.12 27.42
C GLU A 90 -12.06 -16.33 25.91
N THR A 91 -11.02 -16.80 25.21
CA THR A 91 -11.14 -17.60 23.98
C THR A 91 -11.93 -16.97 22.82
N GLY A 92 -11.45 -15.85 22.27
CA GLY A 92 -11.91 -15.31 20.98
C GLY A 92 -10.95 -15.70 19.85
N GLY A 93 -11.27 -16.76 19.11
CA GLY A 93 -10.41 -17.40 18.13
C GLY A 93 -9.88 -16.49 17.01
N ILE A 94 -8.71 -16.89 16.49
CA ILE A 94 -8.11 -16.40 15.25
C ILE A 94 -9.20 -16.47 14.17
N THR A 95 -9.78 -15.32 13.87
CA THR A 95 -10.90 -15.20 12.93
C THR A 95 -10.41 -15.59 11.54
N GLU A 96 -11.14 -16.48 10.89
CA GLU A 96 -10.85 -17.06 9.57
C GLU A 96 -10.39 -15.99 8.57
N TRP A 97 -9.18 -16.15 8.01
CA TRP A 97 -8.58 -15.14 7.14
C TRP A 97 -9.35 -15.13 5.82
N ARG A 98 -10.10 -14.06 5.54
CA ARG A 98 -10.89 -14.00 4.32
C ARG A 98 -9.98 -13.80 3.12
N THR A 99 -10.16 -14.64 2.11
CA THR A 99 -9.50 -14.45 0.83
C THR A 99 -9.98 -13.16 0.15
N VAL A 100 -9.05 -12.25 -0.10
CA VAL A 100 -9.33 -10.91 -0.64
C VAL A 100 -9.42 -10.96 -2.17
N ARG A 101 -10.47 -10.41 -2.78
CA ARG A 101 -10.54 -10.21 -4.23
C ARG A 101 -10.09 -8.80 -4.59
N PHE A 102 -9.49 -8.62 -5.76
CA PHE A 102 -9.11 -7.28 -6.25
C PHE A 102 -10.29 -6.32 -6.33
N ALA A 103 -11.47 -6.82 -6.69
CA ALA A 103 -12.68 -6.01 -6.77
C ALA A 103 -13.09 -5.43 -5.40
N ASP A 104 -12.92 -6.23 -4.34
CA ASP A 104 -13.26 -5.83 -2.97
C ASP A 104 -12.26 -4.78 -2.44
N ALA A 105 -10.95 -4.99 -2.65
CA ALA A 105 -9.93 -4.03 -2.23
C ALA A 105 -9.91 -2.71 -3.03
N GLU A 106 -10.59 -2.67 -4.19
CA GLU A 106 -10.68 -1.48 -5.04
C GLU A 106 -12.02 -0.75 -4.94
N SER A 107 -12.93 -1.17 -4.06
CA SER A 107 -14.09 -0.35 -3.69
C SER A 107 -13.66 0.84 -2.82
N PRO A 108 -14.48 1.89 -2.70
CA PRO A 108 -14.32 2.97 -1.72
C PRO A 108 -14.41 2.45 -0.29
N PHE A 109 -13.70 3.08 0.66
CA PHE A 109 -13.51 2.61 2.04
C PHE A 109 -13.50 3.76 3.08
N ASP A 110 -13.93 4.95 2.66
CA ASP A 110 -13.94 6.18 3.43
C ASP A 110 -12.55 6.56 3.99
N GLY A 111 -11.58 6.68 3.09
CA GLY A 111 -10.19 6.99 3.41
C GLY A 111 -9.89 8.44 3.80
N ARG A 112 -10.89 9.31 3.94
CA ARG A 112 -10.74 10.73 4.34
C ARG A 112 -11.22 10.92 5.77
N GLN A 113 -10.44 10.42 6.71
CA GLN A 113 -10.71 10.55 8.14
C GLN A 113 -9.62 11.43 8.77
N ARG A 114 -10.02 12.28 9.71
CA ARG A 114 -9.11 13.23 10.38
C ARG A 114 -7.88 12.54 11.00
N GLU A 115 -8.06 11.35 11.56
CA GLU A 115 -6.97 10.57 12.15
C GLU A 115 -5.91 10.17 11.09
N PHE A 116 -6.33 9.91 9.86
CA PHE A 116 -5.43 9.59 8.75
C PHE A 116 -4.70 10.85 8.28
N ASP A 117 -5.37 12.00 8.26
CA ASP A 117 -4.76 13.28 7.87
C ASP A 117 -3.58 13.63 8.79
N GLU A 118 -3.73 13.45 10.10
CA GLU A 118 -2.66 13.70 11.08
C GLU A 118 -1.47 12.74 10.91
N LEU A 119 -1.73 11.48 10.54
CA LEU A 119 -0.68 10.50 10.20
C LEU A 119 0.05 10.93 8.91
N TRP A 120 -0.69 11.25 7.86
CA TRP A 120 -0.15 11.62 6.56
C TRP A 120 0.64 12.92 6.62
N GLN A 121 0.13 13.93 7.34
CA GLN A 121 0.83 15.19 7.54
C GLN A 121 2.20 14.96 8.19
N ARG A 122 2.25 14.19 9.28
CA ARG A 122 3.53 13.85 9.94
C ARG A 122 4.46 13.10 9.01
N TYR A 123 3.97 12.08 8.31
CA TYR A 123 4.77 11.29 7.38
C TYR A 123 5.39 12.15 6.27
N PHE A 124 4.57 12.94 5.57
CA PHE A 124 5.05 13.77 4.47
C PHE A 124 5.97 14.88 4.94
N LEU A 125 5.71 15.52 6.08
CA LEU A 125 6.61 16.52 6.64
C LEU A 125 7.99 15.93 6.91
N VAL A 126 8.06 14.75 7.54
CA VAL A 126 9.35 14.07 7.80
C VAL A 126 10.07 13.75 6.49
N LYS A 127 9.38 13.20 5.49
CA LYS A 127 10.01 12.86 4.19
C LYS A 127 10.47 14.09 3.42
N ILE A 128 9.70 15.18 3.46
CA ILE A 128 10.01 16.43 2.76
C ILE A 128 11.19 17.14 3.44
N GLN A 129 11.13 17.33 4.76
CA GLN A 129 12.19 18.00 5.51
C GLN A 129 13.50 17.21 5.48
N GLY A 130 13.43 15.88 5.55
CA GLY A 130 14.60 15.01 5.45
C GLY A 130 15.11 14.79 4.03
N ILE A 131 14.37 15.24 2.99
CA ILE A 131 14.73 15.05 1.58
C ILE A 131 14.92 13.54 1.23
N HIS A 132 14.25 12.65 1.97
CA HIS A 132 14.39 11.18 1.85
C HIS A 132 13.76 10.59 0.57
N PHE A 133 13.43 11.43 -0.41
CA PHE A 133 12.75 11.04 -1.65
C PHE A 133 13.56 11.36 -2.91
N CYS A 134 14.73 12.01 -2.81
CA CYS A 134 15.58 12.30 -3.97
C CYS A 134 17.07 12.21 -3.62
N GLY A 135 17.92 12.27 -4.65
CA GLY A 135 19.36 12.17 -4.49
C GLY A 135 19.80 10.82 -3.91
N PRO A 136 20.94 10.75 -3.21
CA PRO A 136 21.50 9.50 -2.72
C PRO A 136 20.57 8.72 -1.77
N ALA A 137 19.67 9.42 -1.07
CA ALA A 137 18.67 8.80 -0.20
C ALA A 137 17.56 8.07 -0.97
N HIS A 138 17.45 8.29 -2.28
CA HIS A 138 16.43 7.69 -3.13
C HIS A 138 16.95 7.43 -4.55
N TYR A 139 17.87 6.48 -4.67
CA TYR A 139 18.34 5.96 -5.97
C TYR A 139 18.90 7.04 -6.92
N ASP A 140 19.48 8.11 -6.37
CA ASP A 140 19.97 9.28 -7.13
C ASP A 140 18.90 9.94 -8.02
N THR A 141 17.63 9.81 -7.63
CA THR A 141 16.50 10.33 -8.40
C THR A 141 16.45 11.87 -8.32
N PRO A 142 16.15 12.59 -9.41
CA PRO A 142 15.92 14.04 -9.37
C PRO A 142 14.77 14.42 -8.43
N LEU A 143 14.82 15.62 -7.86
CA LEU A 143 13.83 16.13 -6.89
C LEU A 143 12.37 15.90 -7.32
N LEU A 144 12.03 16.29 -8.56
CA LEU A 144 10.65 16.20 -9.05
C LEU A 144 10.20 14.75 -9.26
N ASP A 145 11.08 13.89 -9.76
CA ASP A 145 10.76 12.47 -9.95
C ASP A 145 10.65 11.74 -8.61
N GLY A 146 11.52 12.09 -7.68
CA GLY A 146 11.43 11.65 -6.30
C GLY A 146 10.12 12.05 -5.64
N PHE A 147 9.68 13.30 -5.84
CA PHE A 147 8.42 13.78 -5.28
C PHE A 147 7.21 13.03 -5.87
N ARG A 148 7.27 12.63 -7.15
CA ARG A 148 6.25 11.77 -7.78
C ARG A 148 6.25 10.36 -7.16
N CYS A 149 7.42 9.80 -6.88
CA CYS A 149 7.55 8.54 -6.15
C CYS A 149 6.95 8.65 -4.74
N LEU A 150 7.26 9.73 -4.01
CA LEU A 150 6.72 10.02 -2.68
C LEU A 150 5.20 10.17 -2.72
N SER A 151 4.66 10.90 -3.69
CA SER A 151 3.21 11.08 -3.87
C SER A 151 2.49 9.75 -4.12
N LEU A 152 3.16 8.79 -4.78
CA LEU A 152 2.60 7.46 -5.04
C LEU A 152 2.53 6.58 -3.79
N VAL A 153 3.27 6.90 -2.73
CA VAL A 153 3.20 6.19 -1.44
C VAL A 153 1.78 6.21 -0.88
N TYR A 154 1.12 7.36 -0.94
CA TYR A 154 -0.26 7.51 -0.44
C TYR A 154 -1.23 6.47 -1.02
N PRO A 155 -1.47 6.43 -2.34
CA PRO A 155 -2.41 5.46 -2.89
C PRO A 155 -1.96 4.00 -2.70
N MET A 156 -0.65 3.72 -2.64
CA MET A 156 -0.15 2.37 -2.36
C MET A 156 -0.52 1.91 -0.94
N VAL A 157 -0.27 2.77 0.06
CA VAL A 157 -0.62 2.49 1.46
C VAL A 157 -2.12 2.36 1.62
N MET A 158 -2.91 3.27 1.06
CA MET A 158 -4.36 3.21 1.17
C MET A 158 -4.92 1.94 0.51
N TRP A 159 -4.39 1.52 -0.64
CA TRP A 159 -4.79 0.26 -1.26
C TRP A 159 -4.43 -0.96 -0.41
N LEU A 160 -3.23 -1.00 0.18
CA LEU A 160 -2.82 -2.08 1.08
C LEU A 160 -3.67 -2.11 2.36
N ALA A 161 -4.03 -0.94 2.89
CA ALA A 161 -4.92 -0.83 4.04
C ALA A 161 -6.30 -1.40 3.73
N ARG A 162 -6.84 -1.17 2.52
CA ARG A 162 -8.09 -1.79 2.05
C ARG A 162 -7.97 -3.30 1.95
N VAL A 163 -6.85 -3.82 1.44
CA VAL A 163 -6.59 -5.27 1.41
C VAL A 163 -6.63 -5.86 2.83
N ARG A 164 -6.04 -5.17 3.82
CA ARG A 164 -6.08 -5.59 5.23
C ARG A 164 -7.50 -5.55 5.78
N ALA A 165 -8.24 -4.45 5.62
CA ALA A 165 -9.61 -4.34 6.09
C ALA A 165 -10.51 -5.45 5.52
N VAL A 166 -10.45 -5.71 4.20
CA VAL A 166 -11.21 -6.80 3.56
C VAL A 166 -10.83 -8.18 4.12
N ARG A 167 -9.54 -8.39 4.41
CA ARG A 167 -9.05 -9.66 4.99
C ARG A 167 -9.67 -9.91 6.38
N TYR A 168 -9.91 -8.86 7.15
CA TYR A 168 -10.64 -8.91 8.42
C TYR A 168 -12.16 -8.85 8.27
N GLY A 169 -12.69 -8.94 7.05
CA GLY A 169 -14.13 -8.90 6.78
C GLY A 169 -14.76 -7.50 6.93
N ARG A 170 -13.95 -6.44 7.02
CA ARG A 170 -14.39 -5.05 7.15
C ARG A 170 -14.52 -4.38 5.79
N ASP A 171 -15.41 -3.40 5.71
CA ASP A 171 -15.67 -2.53 4.55
C ASP A 171 -15.29 -1.05 4.83
N ARG A 172 -14.66 -0.81 5.98
CA ARG A 172 -14.13 0.49 6.43
C ARG A 172 -12.68 0.36 6.88
N LEU A 173 -11.90 1.43 6.70
CA LEU A 173 -10.52 1.49 7.19
C LEU A 173 -10.48 1.86 8.67
N GLU A 174 -9.57 1.22 9.39
CA GLU A 174 -9.13 1.66 10.72
C GLU A 174 -7.72 2.24 10.65
N LEU A 175 -7.38 3.07 11.63
CA LEU A 175 -6.05 3.69 11.71
C LEU A 175 -4.92 2.65 11.72
N SER A 176 -5.15 1.50 12.38
CA SER A 176 -4.21 0.37 12.43
C SER A 176 -3.90 -0.20 11.04
N ASP A 177 -4.88 -0.24 10.13
CA ASP A 177 -4.67 -0.71 8.75
C ASP A 177 -3.75 0.21 7.97
N VAL A 178 -3.96 1.52 8.12
CA VAL A 178 -3.17 2.56 7.45
C VAL A 178 -1.76 2.60 8.02
N GLN A 179 -1.60 2.55 9.35
CA GLN A 179 -0.30 2.52 10.02
C GLN A 179 0.52 1.29 9.64
N ALA A 180 -0.08 0.09 9.68
CA ALA A 180 0.57 -1.14 9.29
C ALA A 180 1.02 -1.10 7.83
N SER A 181 0.13 -0.64 6.94
CA SER A 181 0.42 -0.52 5.51
C SER A 181 1.49 0.53 5.21
N LEU A 182 1.48 1.66 5.93
CA LEU A 182 2.49 2.70 5.83
C LEU A 182 3.85 2.16 6.26
N ALA A 183 3.93 1.46 7.38
CA ALA A 183 5.17 0.85 7.85
C ALA A 183 5.75 -0.13 6.81
N THR A 184 4.91 -0.96 6.17
CA THR A 184 5.36 -1.88 5.11
C THR A 184 5.90 -1.13 3.88
N VAL A 185 5.19 -0.11 3.39
CA VAL A 185 5.62 0.63 2.20
C VAL A 185 6.85 1.46 2.49
N ASP A 186 6.89 2.14 3.64
CA ASP A 186 7.98 3.02 4.05
C ASP A 186 9.29 2.24 4.24
N HIS A 187 9.23 1.05 4.83
CA HIS A 187 10.39 0.18 4.98
C HIS A 187 11.08 -0.15 3.65
N ASN A 188 10.31 -0.18 2.56
CA ASN A 188 10.84 -0.43 1.22
C ASN A 188 11.24 0.86 0.47
N PHE A 189 10.71 2.00 0.86
CA PHE A 189 10.88 3.27 0.15
C PHE A 189 12.31 3.80 0.27
N GLY A 190 13.03 3.87 -0.85
CA GLY A 190 14.45 4.29 -0.89
C GLY A 190 15.45 3.19 -0.53
N TYR A 191 14.99 2.04 -0.04
CA TYR A 191 15.84 0.92 0.37
C TYR A 191 15.76 -0.30 -0.56
N SER A 192 14.57 -0.62 -1.08
CA SER A 192 14.37 -1.83 -1.90
C SER A 192 14.98 -1.68 -3.30
N PRO A 193 15.98 -2.49 -3.70
CA PRO A 193 16.60 -2.39 -5.03
C PRO A 193 15.60 -2.57 -6.18
N ALA A 194 14.52 -3.33 -5.95
CA ALA A 194 13.46 -3.52 -6.93
C ALA A 194 12.76 -2.21 -7.33
N LEU A 195 12.57 -1.31 -6.37
CA LEU A 195 11.96 0.01 -6.57
C LEU A 195 12.94 1.01 -7.21
N GLY A 196 14.25 0.82 -7.02
CA GLY A 196 15.31 1.63 -7.64
C GLY A 196 15.63 1.24 -9.09
N THR A 197 15.03 0.18 -9.63
CA THR A 197 15.26 -0.20 -11.03
C THR A 197 14.76 0.88 -12.00
N ARG A 198 15.46 1.08 -13.12
CA ARG A 198 15.04 2.00 -14.19
C ARG A 198 13.61 1.74 -14.66
N SER A 199 13.20 0.47 -14.73
CA SER A 199 11.83 0.10 -15.10
C SER A 199 10.81 0.62 -14.08
N ALA A 200 11.08 0.50 -12.78
CA ALA A 200 10.19 1.00 -11.73
C ALA A 200 10.07 2.51 -11.75
N LEU A 201 11.19 3.23 -11.83
CA LEU A 201 11.21 4.69 -11.91
C LEU A 201 10.50 5.19 -13.19
N ASN A 202 10.72 4.54 -14.34
CA ASN A 202 10.04 4.89 -15.59
C ASN A 202 8.52 4.69 -15.52
N ARG A 203 8.01 3.70 -14.77
CA ARG A 203 6.55 3.53 -14.57
C ARG A 203 5.97 4.72 -13.82
N VAL A 204 6.65 5.21 -12.78
CA VAL A 204 6.20 6.40 -12.03
C VAL A 204 6.21 7.63 -12.95
N ALA A 205 7.27 7.82 -13.73
CA ALA A 205 7.34 8.90 -14.71
C ALA A 205 6.20 8.82 -15.74
N LEU A 206 5.87 7.62 -16.23
CA LEU A 206 4.79 7.41 -17.19
C LEU A 206 3.41 7.67 -16.57
N LEU A 207 3.16 7.24 -15.33
CA LEU A 207 1.95 7.58 -14.59
C LEU A 207 1.77 9.09 -14.45
N SER A 208 2.86 9.83 -14.20
CA SER A 208 2.83 11.29 -14.15
C SER A 208 2.58 11.91 -15.51
N ARG A 209 3.25 11.47 -16.58
CA ARG A 209 3.03 11.96 -17.95
C ARG A 209 1.59 11.75 -18.42
N MET A 210 0.98 10.63 -18.03
CA MET A 210 -0.42 10.32 -18.32
C MET A 210 -1.42 11.04 -17.40
N GLN A 211 -0.96 11.90 -16.48
CA GLN A 211 -1.78 12.62 -15.50
C GLN A 211 -2.65 11.67 -14.64
N GLN A 212 -2.11 10.49 -14.32
CA GLN A 212 -2.82 9.46 -13.55
C GLN A 212 -2.46 9.47 -12.07
N LEU A 213 -1.37 10.14 -11.68
CA LEU A 213 -0.92 10.19 -10.29
C LEU A 213 -1.98 10.82 -9.36
N MET A 214 -2.49 12.00 -9.71
CA MET A 214 -3.57 12.65 -8.96
C MET A 214 -4.86 11.84 -8.94
N ARG A 215 -5.16 11.14 -10.03
CA ARG A 215 -6.34 10.24 -10.10
C ARG A 215 -6.21 9.06 -9.15
N LEU A 216 -5.00 8.49 -9.03
CA LEU A 216 -4.72 7.42 -8.08
C LEU A 216 -4.87 7.92 -6.64
N VAL A 217 -4.29 9.08 -6.31
CA VAL A 217 -4.43 9.71 -4.99
C VAL A 217 -5.91 9.94 -4.66
N GLY A 218 -6.64 10.61 -5.57
CA GLY A 218 -8.07 10.88 -5.39
C GLY A 218 -8.90 9.61 -5.25
N TRP A 219 -8.69 8.60 -6.11
CA TRP A 219 -9.43 7.33 -6.06
C TRP A 219 -9.21 6.55 -4.75
N TYR A 220 -7.96 6.49 -4.29
CA TYR A 220 -7.61 5.76 -3.07
C TYR A 220 -7.82 6.55 -1.78
N SER A 221 -8.11 7.86 -1.88
CA SER A 221 -8.61 8.66 -0.75
C SER A 221 -10.06 8.36 -0.39
N ARG A 222 -10.85 7.77 -1.29
CA ARG A 222 -12.27 7.47 -1.06
C ARG A 222 -12.51 6.29 -0.12
#